data_AF-A0A8S2Z2I4-F1
#
_entry.id   AF-A0A8S2Z2I4-F1
#
_cell.length_a   1.000
_cell.length_b   1.000
_cell.length_c   1.000
_cell.angle_alpha   90.00
_cell.angle_beta   90.00
_cell.angle_gamma   90.00
#
_symmetry.space_group_name_H-M   'P 1'
#
loop_
_entity.id
_entity.type
_entity.pdbx_description
1 polymer ?
#
loop_
_entity_poly.entity_id
_entity_poly.type
_entity_poly.pdbx_seq_one_letter_code
_entity_poly.pdbx_strand_id
1 'polypeptide(L)' 'HLTVDLLYETSQRFRLRIYDSTNKRFEVPLPVPVVETKANPTDYEVSFSQAPFAILVKRKSTGLTL' A
#
# COMPACT_ATOMS: atom_id res chain seq x y z
N HIS A 1 -15.20 -8.74 7.19
CA HIS A 1 -14.18 -9.23 6.23
C HIS A 1 -13.16 -8.11 6.08
N LEU A 2 -11.86 -8.40 6.17
CA LEU A 2 -10.83 -7.36 6.00
C LEU A 2 -10.41 -7.29 4.54
N THR A 3 -10.28 -6.07 4.05
CA THR A 3 -9.84 -5.75 2.68
C THR A 3 -8.58 -4.91 2.75
N VAL A 4 -7.71 -5.10 1.76
CA VAL A 4 -6.43 -4.42 1.66
C VAL A 4 -6.36 -3.70 0.32
N ASP A 5 -6.24 -2.38 0.34
CA ASP A 5 -5.96 -1.58 -0.84
C ASP A 5 -4.46 -1.24 -0.89
N LEU A 6 -3.85 -1.42 -2.07
CA LEU A 6 -2.46 -1.08 -2.36
C LEU A 6 -2.44 0.10 -3.34
N LEU A 7 -1.95 1.26 -2.90
CA LEU A 7 -1.92 2.48 -3.70
C LEU A 7 -0.46 2.89 -3.94
N TYR A 8 -0.06 2.89 -5.22
CA TYR A 8 1.28 3.29 -5.67
C TYR A 8 1.24 4.77 -6.06
N GLU A 9 1.38 5.64 -5.07
CA GLU A 9 1.06 7.06 -5.24
C GLU A 9 2.13 7.81 -6.04
N THR A 10 3.41 7.57 -5.74
CA THR A 10 4.55 8.16 -6.45
C THR A 10 5.69 7.14 -6.57
N SER A 11 6.79 7.51 -7.23
CA SER A 11 7.97 6.64 -7.32
C SER A 11 8.54 6.25 -5.96
N GLN A 12 8.32 7.08 -4.93
CA GLN A 12 8.88 6.93 -3.58
C GLN A 12 7.81 6.80 -2.49
N ARG A 13 6.52 6.90 -2.83
CA ARG A 13 5.41 6.82 -1.87
C ARG A 13 4.48 5.66 -2.19
N PHE A 14 4.46 4.70 -1.27
CA PHE A 14 3.53 3.58 -1.25
C PHE A 14 2.55 3.76 -0.10
N ARG A 15 1.27 3.54 -0.35
CA ARG A 15 0.21 3.60 0.66
C ARG A 15 -0.53 2.28 0.74
N LEU A 16 -0.69 1.81 1.96
CA LEU A 16 -1.45 0.63 2.33
C LEU A 16 -2.67 1.05 3.13
N ARG A 17 -3.84 0.50 2.82
CA ARG A 17 -5.04 0.65 3.65
C ARG A 17 -5.60 -0.73 3.97
N ILE A 18 -5.75 -1.04 5.26
CA ILE A 18 -6.44 -2.23 5.76
C ILE A 18 -7.71 -1.77 6.44
N TYR A 19 -8.86 -2.24 5.97
CA TYR A 19 -10.16 -1.78 6.46
C TYR A 19 -11.19 -2.90 6.43
N ASP A 20 -12.27 -2.72 7.17
CA ASP A 20 -13.44 -3.59 7.06
C ASP A 20 -14.30 -3.08 5.90
N SER A 21 -14.47 -3.91 4.87
CA SER A 21 -15.25 -3.57 3.68
C SER A 21 -16.76 -3.61 3.91
N THR A 22 -17.21 -4.22 5.01
CA THR A 22 -18.63 -4.35 5.37
C THR A 22 -19.04 -3.25 6.35
N ASN A 23 -18.17 -2.90 7.30
CA ASN A 23 -18.46 -1.91 8.33
C ASN A 23 -17.47 -0.76 8.28
N LYS A 24 -17.95 0.45 7.97
CA LYS A 24 -17.11 1.64 7.98
C LYS A 24 -16.62 1.93 9.41
N ARG A 25 -15.30 2.00 9.58
CA ARG A 25 -14.65 2.38 10.85
C ARG A 25 -14.27 3.86 10.81
N PHE A 26 -14.01 4.43 11.97
CA PHE A 26 -13.52 5.81 12.06
C PHE A 26 -12.20 5.97 11.28
N GLU A 27 -12.12 7.02 10.47
CA GLU A 27 -10.92 7.45 9.75
C GLU A 27 -10.61 8.88 10.17
N VAL A 28 -9.33 9.17 10.41
CA VAL A 28 -8.91 10.51 10.84
C VAL A 28 -9.22 11.49 9.71
N PRO A 29 -9.95 12.61 9.96
CA PRO A 29 -10.36 13.56 8.93
C PRO A 29 -9.18 14.45 8.52
N LEU A 30 -8.28 13.89 7.71
CA LEU A 30 -7.12 14.58 7.16
C LEU A 30 -7.23 14.62 5.63
N PRO A 31 -6.69 15.65 4.97
CA PRO A 31 -6.56 15.65 3.51
C PRO A 31 -5.69 14.48 3.07
N VAL A 32 -6.29 13.56 2.32
CA VAL A 32 -5.60 12.41 1.74
C VAL A 32 -5.45 12.64 0.24
N PRO A 33 -4.23 12.55 -0.32
CA PRO A 33 -4.04 12.72 -1.76
C PRO A 33 -4.85 11.69 -2.57
N VAL A 34 -5.59 12.19 -3.55
CA VAL A 34 -6.26 11.37 -4.56
C VAL A 34 -5.20 10.83 -5.51
N VAL A 35 -5.23 9.53 -5.76
CA VAL A 35 -4.30 8.86 -6.67
C VAL A 35 -5.13 8.30 -7.82
N GLU A 36 -5.03 8.94 -8.98
CA GLU A 36 -5.79 8.56 -10.17
C GLU A 36 -5.06 7.51 -11.00
N THR A 37 -3.73 7.55 -11.03
CA THR A 37 -2.89 6.65 -11.81
C THR A 37 -1.81 6.03 -10.95
N LYS A 38 -1.53 4.74 -11.18
CA LYS A 38 -0.43 4.02 -10.54
C LYS A 38 0.92 4.62 -10.97
N ALA A 39 1.78 4.94 -10.00
CA ALA A 39 3.15 5.36 -10.29
C ALA A 39 3.93 4.27 -11.05
N ASN A 40 4.59 4.66 -12.14
CA ASN A 40 5.47 3.80 -12.91
C ASN A 40 6.55 4.67 -13.60
N PRO A 41 7.86 4.49 -13.32
CA PRO A 41 8.46 3.50 -12.42
C PRO A 41 8.34 3.86 -10.93
N THR A 42 8.62 2.85 -10.07
CA THR A 42 8.75 2.99 -8.61
C THR A 42 10.15 2.59 -8.16
N ASP A 43 10.63 3.16 -7.05
CA ASP A 43 11.92 2.84 -6.41
C ASP A 43 11.82 1.65 -5.43
N TYR A 44 10.60 1.15 -5.25
CA TYR A 44 10.25 0.05 -4.38
C TYR A 44 9.47 -1.04 -5.14
N GLU A 45 9.59 -2.27 -4.65
CA GLU A 45 8.83 -3.44 -5.06
C GLU A 45 7.95 -3.90 -3.89
N VAL A 46 6.72 -4.33 -4.18
CA VAL A 46 5.76 -4.82 -3.18
C VAL A 46 5.36 -6.25 -3.52
N SER A 47 5.45 -7.15 -2.55
CA SER A 47 5.02 -8.55 -2.65
C SER A 47 4.15 -8.92 -1.44
N PHE A 48 3.34 -9.98 -1.55
CA PHE A 48 2.46 -10.41 -0.47
C PHE A 48 2.33 -11.93 -0.39
N SER A 49 2.10 -12.44 0.81
CA SER A 49 1.69 -13.83 1.07
C SER A 49 0.24 -13.86 1.54
N GLN A 50 -0.50 -14.93 1.25
CA GLN A 50 -1.90 -15.05 1.64
C GLN A 50 -2.11 -15.82 2.95
N ALA A 51 -1.22 -16.77 3.29
CA ALA A 51 -1.36 -17.62 4.48
C ALA A 51 0.00 -17.97 5.12
N PRO A 52 0.39 -17.32 6.23
CA PRO A 52 -0.27 -16.15 6.83
C PRO A 52 -0.19 -14.93 5.89
N PHE A 53 -1.12 -14.00 6.06
CA PHE A 53 -1.09 -12.76 5.30
C PHE A 53 0.15 -11.93 5.67
N ALA A 54 0.93 -11.51 4.67
CA ALA A 54 2.05 -10.59 4.86
C ALA A 54 2.21 -9.67 3.66
N ILE A 55 2.78 -8.49 3.89
CA ILE A 55 3.21 -7.55 2.85
C ILE A 55 4.69 -7.29 3.06
N LEU A 56 5.44 -7.36 1.96
CA LEU A 56 6.88 -7.12 1.95
C LEU A 56 7.19 -6.01 0.94
N VAL A 57 7.82 -4.94 1.43
CA VAL A 57 8.30 -3.83 0.62
C VAL A 57 9.82 -3.90 0.54
N LYS A 58 10.37 -3.86 -0.66
CA LYS A 58 11.83 -3.86 -0.90
C LYS A 58 12.25 -2.64 -1.67
N ARG A 59 13.39 -2.05 -1.31
CA ARG A 59 14.04 -1.02 -2.13
C ARG A 59 14.65 -1.68 -3.36
N LYS A 60 14.29 -1.23 -4.56
CA LYS A 60 14.79 -1.83 -5.82
C LYS A 60 16.30 -1.65 -6.00
N SER A 61 16.84 -0.49 -5.62
CA SER A 61 18.26 -0.18 -5.83
C SER A 61 19.22 -1.04 -5.02
N THR A 62 18.81 -1.51 -3.83
CA THR A 62 19.67 -2.30 -2.93
C THR A 62 19.16 -3.71 -2.67
N GLY A 63 17.91 -4.02 -3.04
CA GLY A 63 17.25 -5.29 -2.71
C GLY A 63 16.91 -5.46 -1.22
N LEU A 64 17.18 -4.46 -0.38
CA LEU A 64 16.91 -4.53 1.05
C LEU A 64 15.42 -4.40 1.34
N THR A 65 14.93 -5.23 2.26
CA THR A 65 13.60 -5.10 2.86
C THR A 65 13.54 -3.83 3.70
N LEU A 66 12.46 -3.07 3.53
CA LEU A 66 12.15 -1.88 4.32
C LEU A 66 11.34 -2.22 5.58
#